data_AF-A0A162WFF0-F1
#
_entry.id   AF-A0A162WFF0-F1
#
_cell.length_a   1.000
_cell.length_b   1.000
_cell.length_c   1.000
_cell.angle_alpha   90.00
_cell.angle_beta   90.00
_cell.angle_gamma   90.00
#
_symmetry.space_group_name_H-M   'P 1'
#
loop_
_entity.id
_entity.type
_entity.pdbx_description
1 polymer ?
#
loop_
_entity_poly.entity_id
_entity_poly.type
_entity_poly.pdbx_seq_one_letter_code
_entity_poly.pdbx_strand_id
1 'polypeptide(L)'
;MSRQQSSRPHKPFERLSEVEKGILIGLHKDDMKIFDIAKKKGISKTTVTYIIKKYNETGSATNKKPTERPSKLTARDKRHLFLDFKWDCHQNLVEMADLIKKKAEKKVSKKTINQMLHKMNLVYCVIKSKPLLTKEYIAKRRAWYRKIKDWKKQ
;
A
#
# COMPACT_ATOMS: atom_id res chain seq x y z
N MET A 1 19.25 33.72 42.04
CA MET A 1 17.99 33.86 41.28
C MET A 1 17.93 32.76 40.23
N SER A 2 17.02 31.78 40.37
CA SER A 2 16.91 30.65 39.44
C SER A 2 16.16 31.09 38.18
N ARG A 3 16.82 30.92 37.03
CA ARG A 3 16.23 31.18 35.72
C ARG A 3 15.18 30.12 35.44
N GLN A 4 13.91 30.43 35.66
CA GLN A 4 12.81 29.58 35.20
C GLN A 4 12.87 29.51 33.67
N GLN A 5 13.32 28.38 33.14
CA GLN A 5 13.22 28.10 31.72
C GLN A 5 11.77 27.74 31.43
N SER A 6 11.00 28.68 30.87
CA SER A 6 9.72 28.35 30.27
C SER A 6 9.99 27.46 29.05
N SER A 7 9.68 26.17 29.18
CA SER A 7 9.76 25.23 28.06
C SER A 7 8.70 25.64 27.04
N ARG A 8 9.13 26.22 25.91
CA ARG A 8 8.21 26.48 24.80
C ARG A 8 7.70 25.12 24.31
N PRO A 9 6.38 24.92 24.18
CA PRO A 9 5.85 23.66 23.66
C PRO A 9 6.38 23.44 22.24
N HIS A 10 6.95 22.26 22.01
CA HIS A 10 7.40 21.87 20.68
C HIS A 10 6.18 21.65 19.78
N LYS A 11 5.91 22.59 18.87
CA LYS A 11 4.85 22.43 17.87
C LYS A 11 5.26 21.33 16.88
N PRO A 12 4.46 20.27 16.67
CA PRO A 12 4.77 19.25 15.69
C PRO A 12 4.85 19.87 14.29
N PHE A 13 5.75 19.33 13.46
CA PHE A 13 5.85 19.74 12.07
C PHE A 13 4.55 19.36 11.33
N GLU A 14 3.87 20.37 10.81
CA GLU A 14 2.63 20.21 10.07
C GLU A 14 2.82 20.75 8.64
N ARG A 15 2.47 19.94 7.65
CA ARG A 15 2.52 20.35 6.25
C ARG A 15 1.30 21.22 5.97
N LEU A 16 1.52 22.40 5.39
CA LEU A 16 0.41 23.23 4.89
C LEU A 16 -0.46 22.42 3.91
N SER A 17 -1.76 22.62 4.06
CA SER A 17 -2.78 22.13 3.14
C SER A 17 -2.64 22.80 1.77
N GLU A 18 -3.25 22.18 0.75
CA GLU A 18 -3.21 22.71 -0.62
C GLU A 18 -3.98 24.03 -0.73
N VAL A 19 -5.06 24.18 0.04
CA VAL A 19 -5.87 25.40 0.13
C VAL A 19 -5.05 26.56 0.72
N GLU A 20 -4.34 26.32 1.83
CA GLU A 20 -3.50 27.36 2.45
C GLU A 20 -2.39 27.83 1.51
N LYS A 21 -1.78 26.90 0.77
CA LYS A 21 -0.79 27.25 -0.26
C LYS A 21 -1.39 28.06 -1.39
N GLY A 22 -2.59 27.70 -1.84
CA GLY A 22 -3.36 28.46 -2.82
C GLY A 22 -3.61 29.91 -2.36
N ILE A 23 -3.98 30.10 -1.09
CA ILE A 23 -4.14 31.43 -0.50
C ILE A 23 -2.81 32.19 -0.53
N LEU A 24 -1.69 31.57 -0.10
CA LEU A 24 -0.37 32.23 -0.13
C LEU A 24 0.03 32.66 -1.54
N ILE A 25 -0.26 31.83 -2.55
CA ILE A 25 0.01 32.13 -3.95
C ILE A 25 -0.89 33.27 -4.45
N GLY A 26 -2.18 33.25 -4.13
CA GLY A 26 -3.12 34.33 -4.47
C GLY A 26 -2.68 35.67 -3.89
N LEU A 27 -2.35 35.69 -2.59
CA LEU A 27 -1.82 36.88 -1.91
C LEU A 27 -0.53 37.40 -2.57
N HIS A 28 0.31 36.52 -3.10
CA HIS A 28 1.50 36.93 -3.82
C HIS A 28 1.20 37.48 -5.22
N LYS A 29 0.17 36.95 -5.91
CA LYS A 29 -0.32 37.49 -7.19
C LYS A 29 -0.97 38.87 -7.04
N ASP A 30 -1.50 39.17 -5.85
CA ASP A 30 -1.98 40.52 -5.48
C ASP A 30 -0.84 41.47 -5.06
N ASP A 31 0.40 41.22 -5.52
CA ASP A 31 1.62 42.00 -5.27
C ASP A 31 2.00 42.24 -3.80
N MET A 32 1.47 41.45 -2.85
CA MET A 32 1.90 41.56 -1.46
C MET A 32 3.32 41.02 -1.26
N LYS A 33 4.09 41.73 -0.43
CA LYS A 33 5.45 41.33 -0.09
C LYS A 33 5.43 40.03 0.73
N ILE A 34 6.37 39.14 0.44
CA ILE A 34 6.52 37.83 1.11
C ILE A 34 6.57 37.96 2.65
N PHE A 35 7.22 39.00 3.16
CA PHE A 35 7.31 39.26 4.59
C PHE A 35 5.94 39.54 5.23
N ASP A 36 5.12 40.35 4.57
CA ASP A 36 3.79 40.71 5.07
C ASP A 36 2.84 39.51 5.02
N ILE A 37 2.95 38.68 3.96
CA ILE A 37 2.21 37.42 3.84
C ILE A 37 2.59 36.48 5.00
N ALA A 38 3.88 36.31 5.27
CA ALA A 38 4.41 35.47 6.34
C ALA A 38 3.90 35.93 7.72
N LYS A 39 3.97 37.23 7.99
CA LYS A 39 3.46 37.85 9.24
C LYS A 39 1.95 37.66 9.38
N LYS A 40 1.18 37.91 8.31
CA LYS A 40 -0.28 37.80 8.29
C LYS A 40 -0.77 36.37 8.53
N LYS A 41 -0.04 35.37 8.04
CA LYS A 41 -0.41 33.95 8.19
C LYS A 41 0.29 33.25 9.36
N GLY A 42 1.26 33.88 10.02
CA GLY A 42 2.04 33.26 11.10
C GLY A 42 2.93 32.12 10.63
N ILE A 43 3.41 32.19 9.39
CA ILE A 43 4.22 31.14 8.74
C ILE A 43 5.63 31.68 8.54
N SER A 44 6.64 30.80 8.55
CA SER A 44 8.01 31.23 8.31
C SER A 44 8.18 31.80 6.89
N LYS A 45 8.97 32.88 6.77
CA LYS A 45 9.29 33.52 5.48
C LYS A 45 9.84 32.51 4.47
N THR A 46 10.73 31.62 4.92
CA THR A 46 11.36 30.60 4.07
C THR A 46 10.33 29.64 3.48
N THR A 47 9.32 29.25 4.25
CA THR A 47 8.21 28.42 3.74
C THR A 47 7.41 29.14 2.65
N VAL A 48 7.06 30.41 2.86
CA VAL A 48 6.32 31.20 1.86
C VAL A 48 7.13 31.34 0.58
N THR A 49 8.41 31.71 0.68
CA THR A 49 9.32 31.80 -0.47
C THR A 49 9.44 30.48 -1.22
N TYR A 50 9.58 29.36 -0.50
CA TYR A 50 9.67 28.02 -1.11
C TYR A 50 8.39 27.66 -1.88
N ILE A 51 7.21 27.94 -1.33
CA ILE A 51 5.93 27.64 -1.97
C ILE A 51 5.76 28.46 -3.25
N ILE A 52 6.06 29.76 -3.20
CA ILE A 52 5.99 30.65 -4.39
C ILE A 52 6.97 30.16 -5.46
N LYS A 53 8.22 29.90 -5.09
CA LYS A 53 9.23 29.38 -6.02
C LYS A 53 8.78 28.07 -6.67
N LYS A 54 8.31 27.11 -5.88
CA LYS A 54 7.78 25.83 -6.38
C LYS A 54 6.60 26.06 -7.35
N TYR A 55 5.70 26.99 -7.03
CA TYR A 55 4.56 27.30 -7.89
C TYR A 55 5.01 27.91 -9.22
N ASN A 56 5.97 28.84 -9.21
CA ASN A 56 6.49 29.44 -10.44
C ASN A 56 7.20 28.40 -11.33
N GLU A 57 7.88 27.42 -10.73
CA GLU A 57 8.58 26.35 -11.47
C GLU A 57 7.65 25.25 -11.99
N THR A 58 6.63 24.87 -11.22
CA THR A 58 5.79 23.68 -11.52
C THR A 58 4.33 23.98 -11.86
N GLY A 59 3.88 25.22 -11.66
CA GLY A 59 2.48 25.64 -11.80
C GLY A 59 1.53 25.05 -10.75
N SER A 60 2.02 24.27 -9.78
CA SER A 60 1.17 23.49 -8.87
C SER A 60 1.45 23.73 -7.38
N ALA A 61 0.37 23.98 -6.64
CA ALA A 61 0.36 24.05 -5.17
C ALA A 61 0.33 22.66 -4.51
N THR A 62 0.06 21.60 -5.27
CA THR A 62 -0.17 20.26 -4.71
C THR A 62 1.08 19.67 -4.06
N ASN A 63 0.88 18.88 -3.01
CA ASN A 63 1.98 18.17 -2.37
C ASN A 63 2.46 17.03 -3.27
N LYS A 64 3.77 16.99 -3.56
CA LYS A 64 4.36 15.81 -4.20
C LYS A 64 4.22 14.63 -3.23
N LYS A 65 3.65 13.53 -3.72
CA LYS A 65 3.69 12.26 -2.97
C LYS A 65 5.15 11.90 -2.70
N PRO A 66 5.50 11.46 -1.48
CA PRO A 66 6.85 10.99 -1.22
C PRO A 66 7.21 9.88 -2.20
N THR A 67 8.43 9.92 -2.74
CA THR A 67 8.95 8.79 -3.50
C THR A 67 9.10 7.61 -2.55
N GLU A 68 8.34 6.55 -2.80
CA GLU A 68 8.45 5.33 -2.01
C GLU A 68 9.78 4.62 -2.31
N ARG A 69 10.27 3.87 -1.32
CA ARG A 69 11.45 3.03 -1.51
C ARG A 69 11.15 1.99 -2.58
N PRO A 70 11.99 1.84 -3.62
CA PRO A 70 11.76 0.83 -4.65
C PRO A 70 11.76 -0.57 -4.03
N SER A 71 10.81 -1.38 -4.48
CA SER A 71 10.70 -2.79 -4.10
C SER A 71 11.94 -3.56 -4.56
N LYS A 72 12.44 -4.48 -3.72
CA LYS A 72 13.53 -5.40 -4.12
C LYS A 72 13.17 -6.27 -5.33
N LEU A 73 11.91 -6.66 -5.44
CA LEU A 73 11.37 -7.43 -6.55
C LEU A 73 10.89 -6.50 -7.66
N THR A 74 11.38 -6.73 -8.87
CA THR A 74 10.96 -6.01 -10.08
C THR A 74 9.64 -6.56 -10.60
N ALA A 75 9.02 -5.89 -11.58
CA ALA A 75 7.81 -6.39 -12.24
C ALA A 75 8.01 -7.77 -12.88
N ARG A 76 9.20 -8.03 -13.43
CA ARG A 76 9.57 -9.31 -14.03
C ARG A 76 9.65 -10.42 -12.97
N ASP A 77 10.32 -10.16 -11.85
CA ASP A 77 10.44 -11.14 -10.76
C ASP A 77 9.06 -11.51 -10.20
N LYS A 78 8.18 -10.51 -10.05
CA LYS A 78 6.79 -10.70 -9.62
C LYS A 78 6.00 -11.59 -10.58
N ARG A 79 6.20 -11.43 -11.90
CA ARG A 79 5.55 -12.25 -12.92
C ARG A 79 6.03 -13.71 -12.86
N HIS A 80 7.34 -13.92 -12.70
CA HIS A 80 7.87 -15.28 -12.54
C HIS A 80 7.35 -15.94 -11.27
N LEU A 81 7.32 -15.21 -10.15
CA LEU A 81 6.73 -15.72 -8.91
C LEU A 81 5.27 -16.14 -9.08
N PHE A 82 4.46 -15.32 -9.78
CA PHE A 82 3.07 -15.65 -10.07
C PHE A 82 2.94 -16.93 -10.93
N LEU A 83 3.76 -17.05 -11.97
CA LEU A 83 3.74 -18.22 -12.85
C LEU A 83 4.19 -19.48 -12.10
N ASP A 84 5.30 -19.40 -11.37
CA ASP A 84 5.84 -20.52 -10.58
C ASP A 84 4.78 -21.04 -9.60
N PHE A 85 4.11 -20.13 -8.87
CA PHE A 85 3.00 -20.50 -7.96
C PHE A 85 1.79 -21.10 -8.69
N LYS A 86 1.49 -20.63 -9.90
CA LYS A 86 0.36 -21.14 -10.69
C LYS A 86 0.63 -22.55 -11.22
N TRP A 87 1.88 -22.83 -11.60
CA TRP A 87 2.30 -24.16 -12.07
C TRP A 87 2.37 -25.15 -10.91
N ASP A 88 2.87 -24.72 -9.75
CA ASP A 88 2.98 -25.55 -8.55
C ASP A 88 2.53 -24.75 -7.31
N CYS A 89 1.25 -24.90 -6.98
CA CYS A 89 0.62 -24.21 -5.85
C CYS A 89 0.96 -24.81 -4.48
N HIS A 90 1.70 -25.92 -4.44
CA HIS A 90 2.12 -26.59 -3.21
C HIS A 90 3.52 -26.19 -2.75
N GLN A 91 4.24 -25.36 -3.51
CA GLN A 91 5.60 -24.92 -3.17
C GLN A 91 5.68 -24.21 -1.84
N ASN A 92 6.73 -24.51 -1.09
CA ASN A 92 7.02 -23.82 0.15
C ASN A 92 7.56 -22.40 -0.14
N LEU A 93 7.23 -21.44 0.72
CA LEU A 93 7.72 -20.06 0.64
C LEU A 93 9.26 -19.97 0.67
N VAL A 94 9.93 -20.91 1.36
CA VAL A 94 11.40 -20.98 1.42
C VAL A 94 11.96 -21.38 0.06
N GLU A 95 11.40 -22.42 -0.56
CA GLU A 95 11.80 -22.90 -1.88
C GLU A 95 11.59 -21.82 -2.94
N MET A 96 10.46 -21.10 -2.89
CA MET A 96 10.22 -19.96 -3.77
C MET A 96 11.25 -18.84 -3.58
N ALA A 97 11.74 -18.62 -2.37
CA ALA A 97 12.82 -17.65 -2.13
C ALA A 97 14.13 -18.09 -2.75
N ASP A 98 14.45 -19.37 -2.64
CA ASP A 98 15.66 -19.94 -3.25
C ASP A 98 15.56 -19.95 -4.78
N LEU A 99 14.37 -20.17 -5.35
CA LEU A 99 14.14 -20.04 -6.79
C LEU A 99 14.37 -18.61 -7.28
N ILE A 100 13.85 -17.60 -6.57
CA ILE A 100 14.11 -16.19 -6.90
C ILE A 100 15.61 -15.88 -6.79
N LYS A 101 16.27 -16.40 -5.75
CA LYS A 101 17.72 -16.24 -5.57
C LYS A 101 18.49 -16.85 -6.75
N LYS A 102 18.09 -18.01 -7.26
CA LYS A 102 18.70 -18.67 -8.41
C LYS A 102 18.41 -17.96 -9.74
N LYS A 103 17.17 -17.53 -9.97
CA LYS A 103 16.73 -16.93 -11.25
C LYS A 103 17.11 -15.46 -11.41
N ALA A 104 17.10 -14.70 -10.32
CA ALA A 104 17.23 -13.25 -10.32
C ALA A 104 18.38 -12.73 -9.44
N GLU A 105 19.18 -13.62 -8.85
CA GLU A 105 20.34 -13.31 -7.98
C GLU A 105 20.00 -12.40 -6.79
N LYS A 106 18.72 -12.37 -6.39
CA LYS A 106 18.22 -11.51 -5.32
C LYS A 106 17.93 -12.31 -4.06
N LYS A 107 18.55 -11.91 -2.95
CA LYS A 107 18.22 -12.44 -1.62
C LYS A 107 16.94 -11.80 -1.09
N VAL A 108 15.87 -12.60 -1.06
CA VAL A 108 14.53 -12.18 -0.61
C VAL A 108 14.12 -12.99 0.62
N SER A 109 13.42 -12.36 1.56
CA SER A 109 12.95 -13.06 2.77
C SER A 109 11.61 -13.77 2.50
N LYS A 110 11.33 -14.85 3.25
CA LYS A 110 10.02 -15.53 3.21
C LYS A 110 8.84 -14.57 3.41
N LYS A 111 9.01 -13.57 4.28
CA LYS A 111 7.99 -12.55 4.59
C LYS A 111 7.70 -11.68 3.37
N THR A 112 8.74 -11.31 2.62
CA THR A 112 8.61 -10.50 1.40
C THR A 112 7.83 -11.26 0.32
N ILE A 113 8.11 -12.56 0.15
CA ILE A 113 7.36 -13.40 -0.80
C ILE A 113 5.90 -13.51 -0.38
N ASN A 114 5.64 -13.82 0.89
CA ASN A 114 4.28 -13.91 1.39
C ASN A 114 3.49 -12.61 1.17
N GLN A 115 4.08 -11.46 1.53
CA GLN A 115 3.48 -10.14 1.29
C GLN A 115 3.18 -9.91 -0.20
N MET A 116 4.06 -10.37 -1.10
CA MET A 116 3.84 -10.23 -2.53
C MET A 116 2.72 -11.13 -3.05
N LEU A 117 2.62 -12.38 -2.58
CA LEU A 117 1.52 -13.28 -2.93
C LEU A 117 0.18 -12.72 -2.46
N HIS A 118 0.11 -12.22 -1.22
CA HIS A 118 -1.08 -11.53 -0.72
C HIS A 118 -1.46 -10.31 -1.56
N LYS A 119 -0.47 -9.50 -1.99
CA LYS A 119 -0.73 -8.37 -2.91
C LYS A 119 -1.27 -8.81 -4.28
N MET A 120 -0.97 -10.04 -4.70
CA MET A 120 -1.49 -10.65 -5.93
C MET A 120 -2.83 -11.39 -5.70
N ASN A 121 -3.41 -11.30 -4.51
CA ASN A 121 -4.58 -12.06 -4.08
C ASN A 121 -4.40 -13.59 -4.17
N LEU A 122 -3.15 -14.06 -4.13
CA LEU A 122 -2.81 -15.47 -4.03
C LEU A 122 -2.65 -15.80 -2.55
N VAL A 123 -3.75 -16.27 -1.96
CA VAL A 123 -3.75 -16.74 -0.58
C VAL A 123 -3.49 -18.24 -0.59
N TYR A 124 -2.61 -18.69 0.30
CA TYR A 124 -2.48 -20.12 0.56
C TYR A 124 -3.83 -20.63 1.10
N CYS A 125 -4.41 -21.60 0.41
CA CYS A 125 -5.63 -22.27 0.85
C CYS A 125 -5.28 -23.74 1.06
N VAL A 126 -5.50 -24.26 2.27
CA VAL A 126 -5.43 -25.71 2.50
C VAL A 126 -6.60 -26.34 1.77
N ILE A 127 -6.32 -27.10 0.71
CA ILE A 127 -7.32 -27.92 0.04
C ILE A 127 -7.75 -28.99 1.05
N LYS A 128 -8.96 -28.85 1.60
CA LYS A 128 -9.54 -29.89 2.44
C LYS A 128 -10.07 -31.00 1.53
N SER A 129 -9.42 -32.15 1.56
CA SER A 129 -9.95 -33.36 0.92
C SER A 129 -11.36 -33.61 1.44
N LYS A 130 -12.29 -33.90 0.53
CA LYS A 130 -13.65 -34.33 0.93
C LYS A 130 -13.48 -35.56 1.83
N PRO A 131 -14.13 -35.63 3.00
CA PRO A 131 -14.04 -36.82 3.84
C PRO A 131 -14.51 -38.02 3.03
N LEU A 132 -13.77 -39.14 3.13
CA LEU A 132 -14.17 -40.37 2.47
C LEU A 132 -15.47 -40.84 3.11
N LEU A 133 -16.56 -40.84 2.33
CA LEU A 133 -17.85 -41.31 2.80
C LEU A 133 -17.79 -42.83 2.94
N THR A 134 -18.31 -43.36 4.04
CA THR A 134 -18.53 -44.80 4.15
C THR A 134 -19.56 -45.26 3.10
N LYS A 135 -19.50 -46.55 2.73
CA LYS A 135 -20.42 -47.13 1.73
C LYS A 135 -21.89 -46.89 2.09
N GLU A 136 -22.22 -46.96 3.39
CA GLU A 136 -23.56 -46.68 3.91
C GLU A 136 -24.01 -45.24 3.66
N TYR A 137 -23.16 -44.25 3.93
CA TYR A 137 -23.46 -42.84 3.70
C TYR A 137 -23.62 -42.52 2.21
N ILE A 138 -22.82 -43.16 1.35
CA ILE A 138 -22.97 -43.05 -0.10
C ILE A 138 -24.34 -43.58 -0.53
N ALA A 139 -24.77 -44.73 -0.01
CA ALA A 139 -26.08 -45.32 -0.30
C ALA A 139 -27.22 -44.42 0.17
N LYS A 140 -27.17 -43.90 1.41
CA LYS A 140 -28.16 -42.95 1.95
C LYS A 140 -28.27 -41.70 1.08
N ARG A 141 -27.15 -41.10 0.68
CA ARG A 141 -27.13 -39.93 -0.22
C ARG A 141 -27.73 -40.23 -1.59
N ARG A 142 -27.40 -41.39 -2.19
CA ARG A 142 -27.98 -41.82 -3.47
C ARG A 142 -29.48 -42.05 -3.38
N ALA A 143 -29.95 -42.68 -2.30
CA ALA A 143 -31.37 -42.92 -2.05
C ALA A 143 -32.14 -41.60 -1.89
N TRP A 144 -31.61 -40.65 -1.12
CA TRP A 144 -32.18 -39.31 -0.99
C TRP A 144 -32.24 -38.57 -2.33
N TYR A 145 -31.15 -38.58 -3.11
CA TYR A 145 -31.12 -37.95 -4.43
C TYR A 145 -32.16 -38.54 -5.37
N ARG A 146 -32.30 -39.88 -5.43
CA ARG A 146 -33.32 -40.53 -6.27
C ARG A 146 -34.75 -40.10 -5.91
N LYS A 147 -35.04 -39.86 -4.63
CA LYS A 147 -36.37 -39.40 -4.18
C LYS A 147 -36.70 -37.97 -4.62
N ILE A 148 -35.68 -37.12 -4.75
CA ILE A 148 -35.84 -35.67 -4.98
C ILE A 148 -35.49 -35.28 -6.42
N LYS A 149 -34.95 -36.20 -7.22
CA LYS A 149 -34.49 -35.95 -8.60
C LYS A 149 -35.53 -35.24 -9.47
N ASP A 150 -36.81 -35.57 -9.28
CA ASP A 150 -37.92 -35.04 -10.09
C ASP A 150 -38.71 -33.94 -9.37
N TRP A 151 -38.20 -33.42 -8.25
CA TRP A 151 -38.79 -32.24 -7.60
C TRP A 151 -38.61 -31.00 -8.49
N LYS A 152 -39.69 -30.62 -9.18
CA LYS A 152 -39.81 -29.31 -9.83
C LYS A 152 -40.21 -28.26 -8.78
N LYS A 153 -39.46 -27.16 -8.75
CA LYS A 153 -39.79 -26.00 -7.93
C LYS A 153 -41.02 -25.31 -8.56
N GLN A 154 -42.04 -25.06 -7.75
CA GLN A 154 -43.29 -24.41 -8.15
C GLN A 154 -43.09 -22.91 -8.38
#